data_AF-A0A1F8MZ96-F1
#
_entry.id   AF-A0A1F8MZ96-F1
#
_cell.length_a   1.000
_cell.length_b   1.000
_cell.length_c   1.000
_cell.angle_alpha   90.00
_cell.angle_beta   90.00
_cell.angle_gamma   90.00
#
_symmetry.space_group_name_H-M   'P 1'
#
loop_
_entity.id
_entity.type
_entity.pdbx_description
1 polymer ?
#
loop_
_entity_poly.entity_id
_entity_poly.type
_entity_poly.pdbx_seq_one_letter_code
_entity_poly.pdbx_strand_id
1 'polypeptide(L)'
;MASPFYNDDLPVVHQFLEAYAIYRPEVTYKHLTEGDTGPLGGWATAMFIVDALKRVVEAEGASNVTGESLAEALGATNMTVEGFSPDNTWRFPEEYHSAIRAYKTFEYKTAEGEWKSISGWFVPPSLEPYQ
;
A
#
# COMPACT_ATOMS: atom_id res chain seq x y z
N MET A 1 -8.46 19.67 2.21
CA MET A 1 -7.22 19.66 1.39
C MET A 1 -6.91 18.22 1.03
N ALA A 2 -6.73 17.93 -0.26
CA ALA A 2 -6.48 16.56 -0.71
C ALA A 2 -5.12 16.05 -0.20
N SER A 3 -5.07 14.80 0.28
CA SER A 3 -3.84 14.09 0.57
C SER A 3 -3.06 13.88 -0.73
N PRO A 4 -1.74 14.15 -0.74
CA PRO A 4 -0.97 14.12 -1.97
C PRO A 4 -0.78 12.71 -2.53
N PHE A 5 -0.98 11.66 -1.71
CA PHE A 5 -0.84 10.27 -2.14
C PHE A 5 -1.86 9.84 -3.19
N TYR A 6 -3.03 10.49 -3.25
CA TYR A 6 -4.05 10.18 -4.27
C TYR A 6 -3.75 10.82 -5.64
N ASN A 7 -2.79 11.75 -5.69
CA ASN A 7 -2.37 12.41 -6.92
C ASN A 7 -1.20 11.69 -7.60
N ASP A 8 -0.67 10.64 -6.97
CA ASP A 8 0.38 9.82 -7.55
C ASP A 8 -0.19 8.97 -8.69
N ASP A 9 0.41 9.09 -9.87
CA ASP A 9 0.06 8.29 -11.05
C ASP A 9 0.63 6.86 -10.90
N LEU A 10 0.00 6.09 -10.00
CA LEU A 10 0.40 4.73 -9.66
C LEU A 10 -0.75 3.76 -9.90
N PRO A 11 -0.50 2.58 -10.49
CA PRO A 11 -1.54 1.58 -10.74
C PRO A 11 -2.35 1.21 -9.48
N VAL A 12 -1.69 1.12 -8.31
CA VAL A 12 -2.36 0.81 -7.04
C VAL A 12 -3.33 1.89 -6.58
N VAL A 13 -3.04 3.16 -6.87
CA VAL A 13 -3.91 4.30 -6.55
C VAL A 13 -5.13 4.28 -7.47
N HIS A 14 -4.93 4.05 -8.77
CA HIS A 14 -6.03 3.94 -9.74
C HIS A 14 -6.99 2.79 -9.39
N GLN A 15 -6.45 1.59 -9.13
CA GLN A 15 -7.24 0.43 -8.72
C GLN A 15 -8.03 0.70 -7.44
N PHE A 16 -7.41 1.37 -6.46
CA PHE A 16 -8.08 1.77 -5.24
C PHE A 16 -9.25 2.72 -5.53
N LEU A 17 -9.02 3.79 -6.31
CA LEU A 17 -10.05 4.78 -6.62
C LEU A 17 -11.23 4.17 -7.38
N GLU A 18 -10.96 3.27 -8.33
CA GLU A 18 -11.97 2.50 -9.05
C GLU A 18 -12.80 1.62 -8.10
N ALA A 19 -12.15 0.82 -7.25
CA ALA A 19 -12.83 -0.04 -6.30
C ALA A 19 -13.63 0.79 -5.27
N TYR A 20 -13.06 1.89 -4.79
CA TYR A 20 -13.72 2.75 -3.81
C TYR A 20 -14.98 3.39 -4.40
N ALA A 21 -14.94 3.84 -5.66
CA ALA A 21 -16.12 4.37 -6.34
C ALA A 21 -17.23 3.31 -6.50
N ILE A 22 -16.88 2.04 -6.67
CA ILE A 22 -17.85 0.93 -6.76
C ILE A 22 -18.50 0.64 -5.40
N TYR A 23 -17.70 0.57 -4.32
CA TYR A 23 -18.17 0.12 -3.00
C TYR A 23 -18.62 1.23 -2.05
N ARG A 24 -18.31 2.49 -2.37
CA ARG A 24 -18.67 3.71 -1.63
C ARG A 24 -19.11 4.83 -2.59
N PRO A 25 -20.09 4.59 -3.48
CA PRO A 25 -20.50 5.58 -4.50
C PRO A 25 -21.03 6.89 -3.92
N GLU A 26 -21.47 6.89 -2.66
CA GLU A 26 -21.92 8.07 -1.93
C GLU A 26 -20.77 9.00 -1.49
N VAL A 27 -19.53 8.51 -1.47
CA VAL A 27 -18.36 9.26 -1.04
C VAL A 27 -17.75 9.99 -2.23
N THR A 28 -17.83 11.33 -2.21
CA THR A 28 -17.17 12.14 -3.25
C THR A 28 -15.65 12.03 -3.16
N TYR A 29 -14.96 12.15 -4.30
CA TYR A 29 -13.48 12.20 -4.33
C TYR A 29 -12.91 13.27 -3.39
N LYS A 30 -13.58 14.42 -3.29
CA LYS A 30 -13.21 15.47 -2.34
C LYS A 30 -13.26 14.95 -0.90
N HIS A 31 -14.34 14.31 -0.50
CA HIS A 31 -14.47 13.76 0.86
C HIS A 31 -13.44 12.66 1.15
N LEU A 32 -13.17 11.79 0.16
CA LEU A 32 -12.16 10.74 0.28
C LEU A 32 -10.75 11.31 0.48
N THR A 33 -10.40 12.35 -0.27
CA THR A 33 -9.03 12.84 -0.31
C THR A 33 -8.75 13.89 0.77
N GLU A 34 -9.76 14.48 1.41
CA GLU A 34 -9.59 15.56 2.38
C GLU A 34 -8.89 15.13 3.68
N GLY A 35 -7.56 15.20 3.69
CA GLY A 35 -6.72 15.01 4.88
C GLY A 35 -6.60 13.56 5.36
N ASP A 36 -7.14 12.59 4.63
CA ASP A 36 -7.20 11.19 5.06
C ASP A 36 -6.43 10.26 4.12
N THR A 37 -5.38 9.60 4.62
CA THR A 37 -4.65 8.52 3.92
C THR A 37 -5.11 7.13 4.34
N GLY A 38 -5.98 7.03 5.35
CA GLY A 38 -6.44 5.78 5.94
C GLY A 38 -7.05 4.81 4.94
N PRO A 39 -7.96 5.24 4.05
CA PRO A 39 -8.54 4.38 3.04
C PRO A 39 -7.50 3.72 2.11
N LEU A 40 -6.52 4.48 1.63
CA LEU A 40 -5.44 3.95 0.79
C LEU A 40 -4.54 2.96 1.57
N GLY A 41 -4.22 3.27 2.83
CA GLY A 41 -3.46 2.36 3.69
C GLY A 41 -4.21 1.04 3.98
N GLY A 42 -5.53 1.14 4.20
CA GLY A 42 -6.41 -0.01 4.35
C GLY A 42 -6.49 -0.86 3.08
N TRP A 43 -6.52 -0.23 1.91
CA TRP A 43 -6.45 -0.91 0.62
C TRP A 43 -5.14 -1.68 0.44
N ALA A 44 -4.00 -1.04 0.68
CA ALA A 44 -2.69 -1.69 0.62
C ALA A 44 -2.61 -2.89 1.58
N THR A 45 -3.19 -2.76 2.78
CA THR A 45 -3.26 -3.85 3.77
C THR A 45 -4.12 -5.01 3.27
N ALA A 46 -5.28 -4.71 2.67
CA ALA A 46 -6.18 -5.72 2.12
C ALA A 46 -5.55 -6.49 0.96
N MET A 47 -4.70 -5.85 0.14
CA MET A 47 -3.98 -6.53 -0.94
C MET A 47 -3.09 -7.67 -0.41
N PHE A 48 -2.37 -7.47 0.70
CA PHE A 48 -1.58 -8.54 1.33
C PHE A 48 -2.44 -9.70 1.80
N ILE A 49 -3.56 -9.39 2.46
CA ILE A 49 -4.46 -10.39 3.01
C ILE A 49 -5.10 -11.21 1.89
N VAL A 50 -5.54 -10.56 0.81
CA VAL A 50 -6.16 -11.23 -0.34
C VAL A 50 -5.15 -12.09 -1.09
N ASP A 51 -3.92 -11.62 -1.29
CA ASP A 51 -2.85 -12.41 -1.90
C ASP A 51 -2.54 -13.67 -1.09
N ALA A 52 -2.31 -13.52 0.23
CA ALA A 52 -2.06 -14.64 1.12
C ALA A 52 -3.24 -15.63 1.13
N LEU A 53 -4.48 -15.14 1.24
CA LEU A 53 -5.66 -15.99 1.23
C LEU A 53 -5.80 -16.77 -0.08
N LYS A 54 -5.57 -16.15 -1.23
CA LYS A 54 -5.59 -16.85 -2.53
C LYS A 54 -4.60 -18.00 -2.57
N ARG A 55 -3.35 -17.75 -2.15
CA ARG A 55 -2.30 -18.78 -2.11
C ARG A 55 -2.67 -19.96 -1.20
N VAL A 56 -3.20 -19.69 -0.01
CA VAL A 56 -3.64 -20.76 0.91
C VAL A 56 -4.83 -21.54 0.32
N VAL A 57 -5.82 -20.85 -0.22
CA VAL A 57 -7.00 -21.50 -0.84
C VAL A 57 -6.59 -22.37 -2.04
N GLU A 58 -5.62 -21.91 -2.84
CA GLU A 58 -5.09 -22.69 -3.97
C GLU A 58 -4.30 -23.92 -3.51
N ALA A 59 -3.56 -23.82 -2.41
CA ALA A 59 -2.74 -24.91 -1.87
C ALA A 59 -3.55 -25.97 -1.11
N GLU A 60 -4.52 -25.54 -0.29
CA GLU A 60 -5.16 -26.38 0.72
C GLU A 60 -6.68 -26.50 0.52
N GLY A 61 -7.28 -25.62 -0.28
CA GLY A 61 -8.72 -25.52 -0.46
C GLY A 61 -9.41 -24.61 0.56
N ALA A 62 -10.51 -23.97 0.14
CA ALA A 62 -11.18 -22.93 0.93
C ALA A 62 -11.70 -23.39 2.30
N SER A 63 -12.05 -24.68 2.45
CA SER A 63 -12.54 -25.22 3.72
C SER A 63 -11.43 -25.53 4.73
N ASN A 64 -10.16 -25.46 4.32
CA ASN A 64 -9.00 -25.85 5.13
C ASN A 64 -8.14 -24.65 5.57
N VAL A 65 -8.55 -23.42 5.26
CA VAL A 65 -7.82 -22.21 5.66
C VAL A 65 -7.79 -22.08 7.18
N THR A 66 -6.59 -22.09 7.76
CA THR A 66 -6.34 -21.89 9.19
C THR A 66 -5.58 -20.59 9.45
N GLY A 67 -5.59 -20.13 10.70
CA GLY A 67 -4.77 -18.98 11.11
C GLY A 67 -3.27 -19.21 10.90
N GLU A 68 -2.79 -20.44 11.08
CA GLU A 68 -1.39 -20.83 10.86
C GLU A 68 -1.03 -20.74 9.37
N SER A 69 -1.82 -21.39 8.50
CA SER A 69 -1.61 -21.32 7.04
C SER A 69 -1.62 -19.88 6.50
N LEU A 70 -2.49 -19.01 7.04
CA LEU A 70 -2.52 -17.59 6.68
C LEU A 70 -1.30 -16.83 7.19
N ALA A 71 -0.84 -17.10 8.42
CA ALA A 71 0.35 -16.46 8.97
C ALA A 71 1.60 -16.85 8.16
N GLU A 72 1.75 -18.12 7.82
CA GLU A 72 2.82 -18.61 6.94
C GLU A 72 2.75 -17.97 5.56
N ALA A 73 1.58 -17.95 4.94
CA ALA A 73 1.39 -17.33 3.63
C ALA A 73 1.69 -15.81 3.66
N LEU A 74 1.26 -15.09 4.70
CA LEU A 74 1.59 -13.68 4.89
C LEU A 74 3.10 -13.47 5.04
N GLY A 75 3.80 -14.30 5.81
CA GLY A 75 5.26 -14.26 5.92
C GLY A 75 5.96 -14.51 4.58
N ALA A 76 5.40 -15.39 3.74
CA ALA A 76 5.91 -15.67 2.40
C ALA A 76 5.48 -14.65 1.32
N THR A 77 4.85 -13.54 1.70
CA THR A 77 4.43 -12.50 0.74
C THR A 77 5.62 -11.93 -0.01
N ASN A 78 5.52 -11.89 -1.33
CA ASN A 78 6.48 -11.24 -2.22
C ASN A 78 5.74 -10.69 -3.44
N MET A 79 5.12 -9.52 -3.27
CA MET A 79 4.28 -8.88 -4.28
C MET A 79 5.05 -7.79 -5.03
N THR A 80 4.79 -7.65 -6.33
CA THR A 80 5.26 -6.51 -7.11
C THR A 80 4.18 -5.43 -7.15
N VAL A 81 4.51 -4.23 -6.68
CA VAL A 81 3.65 -3.04 -6.75
C VAL A 81 4.39 -1.92 -7.45
N GLU A 82 4.04 -1.72 -8.72
CA GLU A 82 4.72 -0.79 -9.61
C GLU A 82 4.67 0.66 -9.11
N GLY A 83 5.84 1.29 -9.07
CA GLY A 83 6.06 2.69 -8.73
C GLY A 83 5.96 3.04 -7.24
N PHE A 84 5.70 2.09 -6.35
CA PHE A 84 5.51 2.35 -4.90
C PHE A 84 6.79 2.18 -4.06
N SER A 85 7.88 1.68 -4.63
CA SER A 85 9.21 1.64 -4.01
C SER A 85 10.29 1.58 -5.10
N PRO A 86 11.56 1.88 -4.79
CA PRO A 86 12.64 1.76 -5.79
C PRO A 86 12.76 0.37 -6.41
N ASP A 87 12.44 -0.69 -5.65
CA ASP A 87 12.48 -2.09 -6.08
C ASP A 87 11.09 -2.64 -6.46
N ASN A 88 10.03 -1.83 -6.39
CA ASN A 88 8.63 -2.18 -6.59
C ASN A 88 8.18 -3.44 -5.83
N THR A 89 8.84 -3.80 -4.73
CA THR A 89 8.61 -5.08 -4.04
C THR A 89 8.06 -4.85 -2.64
N TRP A 90 6.93 -5.50 -2.34
CA TRP A 90 6.36 -5.56 -1.00
C TRP A 90 6.49 -6.97 -0.44
N ARG A 91 7.20 -7.11 0.68
CA ARG A 91 7.51 -8.41 1.30
C ARG A 91 7.78 -8.28 2.80
N PHE A 92 7.57 -9.34 3.57
CA PHE A 92 7.84 -9.37 5.01
C PHE A 92 9.07 -10.24 5.34
N PRO A 93 10.29 -9.75 5.12
CA PRO A 93 11.47 -10.54 5.42
C PRO A 93 11.70 -10.65 6.93
N GLU A 94 12.30 -11.76 7.34
CA GLU A 94 12.44 -12.17 8.74
C GLU A 94 13.22 -11.16 9.59
N GLU A 95 14.12 -10.39 8.98
CA GLU A 95 15.01 -9.49 9.71
C GLU A 95 14.30 -8.24 10.24
N TYR A 96 13.20 -7.81 9.61
CA TYR A 96 12.56 -6.53 9.95
C TYR A 96 11.03 -6.50 9.90
N HIS A 97 10.35 -7.57 9.48
CA HIS A 97 8.89 -7.74 9.54
C HIS A 97 8.06 -6.53 9.06
N SER A 98 8.58 -5.76 8.10
CA SER A 98 7.90 -4.61 7.50
C SER A 98 7.74 -4.83 6.01
N ALA A 99 6.51 -4.74 5.50
CA ALA A 99 6.22 -4.94 4.09
C ALA A 99 6.93 -3.94 3.17
N ILE A 100 7.08 -2.71 3.67
CA ILE A 100 7.49 -1.53 2.91
C ILE A 100 8.44 -0.71 3.78
N ARG A 101 9.61 -0.37 3.23
CA ARG A 101 10.60 0.54 3.86
C ARG A 101 10.91 1.75 2.98
N ALA A 102 10.13 1.93 1.91
CA ALA A 102 10.19 3.10 1.06
C ALA A 102 9.33 4.23 1.64
N TYR A 103 9.82 5.44 1.50
CA TYR A 103 9.19 6.67 1.97
C TYR A 103 9.14 7.66 0.82
N LYS A 104 8.15 8.54 0.88
CA LYS A 104 8.02 9.69 -0.01
C LYS A 104 7.71 10.91 0.83
N THR A 105 8.40 12.02 0.55
CA THR A 105 8.24 13.25 1.32
C THR A 105 7.45 14.28 0.52
N PHE A 106 6.63 15.02 1.27
CA PHE A 106 5.77 16.06 0.75
C PHE A 106 5.98 17.32 1.56
N GLU A 107 5.89 18.46 0.89
CA GLU A 107 5.94 19.79 1.49
C GLU A 107 4.61 20.49 1.25
N TYR A 108 4.05 21.12 2.29
CA TYR A 108 2.87 21.94 2.13
C TYR A 108 3.25 23.34 1.67
N LYS A 109 2.85 23.71 0.45
CA LYS A 109 3.08 25.04 -0.12
C LYS A 109 1.93 25.97 0.25
N THR A 110 2.11 26.74 1.33
CA THR A 110 1.08 27.63 1.90
C THR A 110 0.50 28.63 0.89
N ALA A 111 1.32 29.17 -0.01
CA ALA A 111 0.91 30.13 -1.04
C ALA A 111 -0.06 29.52 -2.08
N GLU A 112 0.01 28.21 -2.28
CA GLU A 112 -0.77 27.48 -3.28
C GLU A 112 -1.89 26.67 -2.63
N GLY A 113 -1.83 26.46 -1.31
CA GLY A 113 -2.83 25.70 -0.57
C GLY A 113 -2.76 24.20 -0.83
N GLU A 114 -1.62 23.68 -1.29
CA GLU A 114 -1.47 22.30 -1.75
C GLU A 114 -0.22 21.60 -1.18
N TRP A 115 -0.31 20.28 -1.05
CA TRP A 115 0.85 19.42 -0.79
C TRP A 115 1.55 19.10 -2.12
N LYS A 116 2.87 19.30 -2.16
CA LYS A 116 3.72 18.93 -3.30
C LYS A 116 4.71 17.85 -2.91
N SER A 117 4.87 16.87 -3.77
CA SER A 117 5.96 15.90 -3.65
C SER A 117 7.29 16.62 -3.82
N ILE A 118 8.22 16.41 -2.89
CA ILE A 118 9.59 16.94 -2.95
C ILE A 118 10.64 15.84 -3.13
N SER A 119 10.20 14.58 -3.17
CA SER A 119 11.02 13.40 -3.45
C SER A 119 10.23 12.37 -4.26
N GLY A 120 10.94 11.52 -5.01
CA GLY A 120 10.40 10.21 -5.38
C GLY A 120 10.31 9.28 -4.17
N TRP A 121 9.90 8.03 -4.38
CA TRP A 121 10.06 6.99 -3.36
C TRP A 121 11.53 6.69 -3.15
N PHE A 122 11.97 6.61 -1.89
CA PHE A 122 13.34 6.28 -1.51
C PHE A 122 13.36 5.42 -0.24
N VAL A 123 14.44 4.66 -0.06
CA VAL A 123 14.72 4.01 1.22
C VAL A 123 15.68 4.92 2.01
N PRO A 124 15.35 5.35 3.23
CA PRO A 124 16.25 6.13 4.06
C PRO A 124 17.59 5.40 4.24
N PRO A 125 18.75 6.09 4.22
CA PRO A 125 20.04 5.44 4.41
C PRO A 125 20.16 4.67 5.73
N SER A 126 19.44 5.10 6.78
CA SER A 126 19.36 4.37 8.06
C SER A 126 18.60 3.04 7.98
N LEU A 127 17.94 2.78 6.85
CA LEU A 127 17.14 1.61 6.56
C LEU A 127 17.64 0.83 5.34
N GLU A 128 18.67 1.31 4.64
CA GLU A 128 19.42 0.44 3.74
C GLU A 128 20.03 -0.70 4.56
N PRO A 129 20.20 -1.91 4.01
CA PRO A 129 20.64 -3.05 4.80
C PRO A 129 21.90 -2.68 5.58
N TYR A 130 21.89 -2.92 6.89
CA TYR A 130 23.13 -3.26 7.58
C TYR A 130 23.73 -4.40 6.74
N GLN A 131 24.82 -4.09 6.05
CA GLN A 131 25.58 -5.06 5.26
C GLN A 131 25.98 -6.25 6.12
#